data_AF-A0A521CJR2-F1
#
_entry.id   AF-A0A521CJR2-F1
#
_cell.length_a   1.000
_cell.length_b   1.000
_cell.length_c   1.000
_cell.angle_alpha   90.00
_cell.angle_beta   90.00
_cell.angle_gamma   90.00
#
_symmetry.space_group_name_H-M   'P 1'
#
loop_
_entity.id
_entity.type
_entity.pdbx_description
1 polymer ?
#
loop_
_entity_poly.entity_id
_entity_poly.type
_entity_poly.pdbx_seq_one_letter_code
_entity_poly.pdbx_strand_id
1 'polypeptide(L)'
;MGFESIERFELSAKNSKTKASGAGGTGMTTQISSKNKLQLGSWKNKDFNIVIFDLSHVNEALESFKAKAVHGIIGADVLLEGKAIIDYFNHYLYLK
;
A
#
# COMPACT_ATOMS: atom_id res chain seq x y z
N MET A 1 -6.74 0.69 15.06
CA MET A 1 -7.16 -0.45 14.23
C MET A 1 -6.21 -0.51 13.03
N GLY A 2 -5.08 -1.23 13.14
CA GLY A 2 -3.96 -1.05 12.18
C GLY A 2 -3.49 -2.30 11.43
N PHE A 3 -3.81 -3.49 11.92
CA PHE A 3 -3.27 -4.76 11.39
C PHE A 3 -4.33 -5.64 10.70
N GLU A 4 -5.57 -5.18 10.55
CA GLU A 4 -6.63 -5.91 9.85
C GLU A 4 -6.27 -6.21 8.38
N SER A 5 -5.43 -5.37 7.77
CA SER A 5 -4.88 -5.61 6.43
C SER A 5 -4.01 -6.87 6.37
N ILE A 6 -3.37 -7.31 7.46
CA ILE A 6 -2.54 -8.52 7.48
C ILE A 6 -3.42 -9.76 7.27
N GLU A 7 -4.52 -9.87 8.03
CA GLU A 7 -5.47 -10.97 7.88
C GLU A 7 -6.19 -10.90 6.53
N ARG A 8 -6.64 -9.71 6.14
CA ARG A 8 -7.36 -9.49 4.87
C ARG A 8 -6.55 -9.88 3.64
N PHE A 9 -5.24 -9.63 3.65
CA PHE A 9 -4.35 -9.93 2.52
C PHE A 9 -3.50 -11.19 2.73
N GLU A 10 -3.79 -11.98 3.78
CA GLU A 10 -3.09 -13.24 4.09
C GLU A 10 -1.55 -13.07 4.18
N LEU A 11 -1.10 -11.94 4.73
CA LEU A 11 0.32 -11.58 4.76
C LEU A 11 1.05 -12.29 5.90
N SER A 12 2.20 -12.87 5.60
CA SER A 12 3.16 -13.29 6.63
C SER A 12 4.05 -12.10 7.00
N ALA A 13 3.64 -11.35 8.03
CA ALA A 13 4.31 -10.13 8.46
C ALA A 13 5.35 -10.41 9.56
N LYS A 14 6.48 -9.68 9.51
CA LYS A 14 7.52 -9.70 10.54
C LYS A 14 7.88 -8.26 10.90
N ASN A 15 8.19 -8.03 12.18
CA ASN A 15 8.66 -6.73 12.63
C ASN A 15 9.89 -6.28 11.84
N SER A 16 9.89 -5.01 11.46
CA SER A 16 10.99 -4.39 10.72
C SER A 16 11.77 -3.44 11.62
N LYS A 17 13.08 -3.36 11.40
CA LYS A 17 13.93 -2.32 12.00
C LYS A 17 13.76 -0.97 11.32
N THR A 18 13.21 -0.96 10.10
CA THR A 18 12.95 0.23 9.31
C THR A 18 11.73 0.95 9.87
N LYS A 19 11.81 2.28 9.99
CA LYS A 19 10.67 3.12 10.35
C LYS A 19 10.14 3.84 9.12
N ALA A 20 8.83 3.97 9.01
CA ALA A 20 8.20 4.75 7.95
C ALA A 20 8.13 6.22 8.34
N SER A 21 8.20 7.08 7.33
CA SER A 21 8.01 8.52 7.43
C SER A 21 7.12 8.98 6.28
N GLY A 22 6.21 9.91 6.53
CA GLY A 22 5.31 10.44 5.52
C GLY A 22 4.43 11.57 6.06
N ALA A 23 3.37 11.90 5.33
CA ALA A 23 2.44 12.97 5.69
C ALA A 23 1.73 12.75 7.05
N GLY A 24 1.66 11.50 7.52
CA GLY A 24 1.09 11.13 8.83
C GLY A 24 2.09 11.13 10.00
N GLY A 25 3.35 11.52 9.79
CA GLY A 25 4.38 11.58 10.85
C GLY A 25 5.69 10.92 10.47
N THR A 26 6.69 11.02 11.36
CA THR A 26 8.00 10.39 11.20
C THR A 26 8.18 9.28 12.24
N GLY A 27 8.95 8.25 11.88
CA GLY A 27 9.36 7.22 12.85
C GLY A 27 8.29 6.17 13.18
N MET A 28 7.30 5.97 12.29
CA MET A 28 6.24 4.99 12.46
C MET A 28 6.80 3.56 12.44
N THR A 29 6.32 2.73 13.36
CA THR A 29 6.67 1.30 13.41
C THR A 29 6.18 0.61 12.15
N THR A 30 7.05 -0.18 11.51
CA THR A 30 6.68 -0.95 10.32
C THR A 30 6.86 -2.44 10.56
N GLN A 31 6.08 -3.23 9.84
CA GLN A 31 6.33 -4.64 9.58
C GLN A 31 6.62 -4.81 8.08
N ILE A 32 7.33 -5.88 7.74
CA ILE A 32 7.58 -6.25 6.36
C ILE A 32 7.04 -7.64 6.13
N SER A 33 6.40 -7.83 4.98
CA SER A 33 6.10 -9.14 4.42
C SER A 33 6.83 -9.28 3.09
N SER A 34 7.50 -10.41 2.87
CA SER A 34 8.28 -10.67 1.67
C SER A 34 7.76 -11.88 0.91
N LYS A 35 8.13 -11.99 -0.37
CA LYS A 35 7.70 -13.07 -1.28
C LYS A 35 6.18 -13.14 -1.45
N ASN A 36 5.52 -11.98 -1.47
CA ASN A 36 4.09 -11.90 -1.69
C ASN A 36 3.77 -11.95 -3.18
N LYS A 37 2.57 -12.45 -3.49
CA LYS A 37 1.99 -12.34 -4.82
C LYS A 37 1.11 -11.10 -4.87
N LEU A 38 1.52 -10.11 -5.64
CA LEU A 38 0.74 -8.92 -5.91
C LEU A 38 0.04 -9.07 -7.26
N GLN A 39 -1.26 -8.77 -7.31
CA GLN A 39 -2.04 -8.75 -8.55
C GLN A 39 -2.88 -7.48 -8.63
N LEU A 40 -2.76 -6.77 -9.75
CA LEU A 40 -3.58 -5.60 -10.10
C LEU A 40 -4.20 -5.85 -11.48
N GLY A 41 -5.47 -6.23 -11.50
CA GLY A 41 -6.12 -6.67 -12.74
C GLY A 41 -5.42 -7.89 -13.34
N SER A 42 -4.94 -7.76 -14.58
CA SER A 42 -4.14 -8.77 -15.28
C SER A 42 -2.65 -8.74 -14.95
N TRP A 43 -2.15 -7.62 -14.41
CA TRP A 43 -0.75 -7.47 -14.02
C TRP A 43 -0.45 -8.23 -12.74
N LYS A 44 0.67 -8.96 -12.70
CA LYS A 44 1.05 -9.85 -11.59
C LYS A 44 2.55 -9.74 -11.30
N ASN A 45 2.89 -9.62 -10.03
CA ASN A 45 4.24 -9.79 -9.51
C ASN A 45 4.23 -10.93 -8.46
N LYS A 46 5.15 -11.89 -8.58
CA LYS A 46 5.18 -13.10 -7.73
C LYS A 46 6.17 -13.01 -6.57
N ASP A 47 6.98 -11.95 -6.50
CA ASP A 47 7.99 -11.75 -5.46
C ASP A 47 8.03 -10.26 -5.06
N PHE A 48 6.97 -9.83 -4.39
CA PHE A 48 6.81 -8.43 -3.98
C PHE A 48 6.97 -8.28 -2.46
N ASN A 49 7.70 -7.25 -2.05
CA ASN A 49 7.89 -6.88 -0.65
C ASN A 49 6.86 -5.82 -0.25
N ILE A 50 6.07 -6.10 0.78
CA ILE A 50 5.05 -5.19 1.30
C ILE A 50 5.52 -4.62 2.63
N VAL A 51 5.46 -3.30 2.76
CA VAL A 51 5.66 -2.60 4.03
C VAL A 51 4.29 -2.34 4.65
N ILE A 52 4.12 -2.75 5.90
CA ILE A 52 2.89 -2.63 6.67
C ILE A 52 3.13 -1.63 7.79
N PHE A 53 2.26 -0.64 7.92
CA PHE A 53 2.30 0.37 8.98
C PHE A 53 0.90 0.90 9.23
N ASP A 54 0.73 1.63 10.34
CA ASP A 54 -0.56 2.18 10.74
C ASP A 54 -1.04 3.29 9.79
N LEU A 55 -2.19 3.08 9.15
CA LEU A 55 -2.83 4.04 8.26
C LEU A 55 -3.87 4.92 8.95
N SER A 56 -4.04 4.85 10.28
CA SER A 56 -5.06 5.59 11.03
C SER A 56 -5.01 7.09 10.71
N HIS A 57 -3.84 7.73 10.80
CA HIS A 57 -3.69 9.16 10.47
C HIS A 57 -4.02 9.50 9.00
N VAL A 58 -3.73 8.58 8.07
CA VAL A 58 -4.04 8.77 6.65
C VAL A 58 -5.55 8.66 6.43
N ASN A 59 -6.20 7.67 7.03
CA ASN A 59 -7.63 7.44 6.91
C ASN A 59 -8.46 8.53 7.63
N GLU A 60 -8.01 9.01 8.79
CA GLU A 60 -8.59 10.19 9.46
C GLU A 60 -8.59 11.42 8.53
N ALA A 61 -7.47 11.67 7.84
CA ALA A 61 -7.38 12.75 6.86
C ALA A 61 -8.32 12.53 5.67
N LEU A 62 -8.36 11.32 5.10
CA LEU A 62 -9.27 10.99 3.99
C LEU A 62 -10.75 11.20 4.38
N GLU A 63 -11.14 10.75 5.57
CA GLU A 63 -12.50 10.92 6.10
C GLU A 63 -12.85 12.40 6.27
N SER A 64 -11.91 13.25 6.70
CA SER A 64 -12.12 14.70 6.80
C SER A 64 -12.44 15.36 5.45
N PHE A 65 -11.96 14.77 4.34
CA PHE A 65 -12.29 15.17 2.97
C PHE A 65 -13.46 14.36 2.36
N LYS A 66 -14.22 13.63 3.18
CA LYS A 66 -15.31 12.73 2.76
C LYS A 66 -14.88 11.64 1.76
N ALA A 67 -13.60 11.30 1.73
CA ALA A 67 -13.07 10.19 0.97
C ALA A 67 -13.20 8.88 1.75
N LYS A 68 -13.20 7.75 1.03
CA LYS A 68 -13.25 6.42 1.65
C LYS A 68 -11.88 6.08 2.25
N ALA A 69 -11.90 5.45 3.42
CA ALA A 69 -10.71 4.84 4.00
C ALA A 69 -10.11 3.80 3.05
N VAL A 70 -8.78 3.67 3.09
CA VAL A 70 -8.01 2.76 2.26
C VAL A 70 -7.32 1.69 3.10
N HIS A 71 -7.05 0.55 2.48
CA HIS A 71 -6.39 -0.59 3.11
C HIS A 71 -4.87 -0.61 2.86
N GLY A 72 -4.38 0.22 1.94
CA GLY A 72 -3.00 0.26 1.48
C GLY A 72 -2.77 1.39 0.48
N ILE A 73 -1.49 1.65 0.21
CA ILE A 73 -1.03 2.66 -0.74
C ILE A 73 -0.21 1.95 -1.81
N ILE A 74 -0.48 2.23 -3.09
CA ILE A 74 0.33 1.71 -4.19
C ILE A 74 1.52 2.66 -4.39
N GLY A 75 2.72 2.12 -4.18
CA GLY A 75 3.98 2.86 -4.28
C GLY A 75 4.45 3.06 -5.72
N ALA A 76 5.45 3.93 -5.88
CA ALA A 76 6.09 4.17 -7.16
C ALA A 76 6.82 2.94 -7.72
N ASP A 77 7.26 2.03 -6.85
CA ASP A 77 7.85 0.74 -7.24
C ASP A 77 6.91 -0.09 -8.12
N VAL A 78 5.66 -0.26 -7.70
CA VAL A 78 4.62 -0.96 -8.48
C VAL A 78 4.32 -0.21 -9.77
N LEU A 79 4.18 1.11 -9.70
CA LEU A 79 3.84 1.94 -10.86
C LEU A 79 4.96 1.93 -11.91
N LEU A 80 6.22 1.98 -11.49
CA LEU A 80 7.38 1.93 -12.39
C LEU A 80 7.53 0.55 -13.03
N GLU A 81 7.43 -0.52 -12.24
CA GLU A 81 7.53 -1.90 -12.74
C GLU A 81 6.42 -2.21 -13.76
N GLY A 82 5.19 -1.80 -13.46
CA GLY A 82 4.04 -1.96 -14.36
C GLY A 82 4.00 -0.97 -15.53
N LYS A 83 4.99 -0.08 -15.68
CA LYS A 83 5.01 1.00 -16.70
C LYS A 83 3.70 1.79 -16.72
N ALA A 84 3.28 2.22 -15.53
CA ALA A 84 1.95 2.73 -15.29
C ALA A 84 1.64 4.01 -16.07
N ILE A 85 0.41 4.09 -16.57
CA ILE A 85 -0.19 5.33 -17.06
C ILE A 85 -1.42 5.61 -16.21
N ILE A 86 -1.47 6.78 -15.58
CA ILE A 86 -2.63 7.25 -14.80
C ILE A 86 -3.43 8.22 -15.67
N ASP A 87 -4.58 7.78 -16.13
CA ASP A 87 -5.53 8.60 -16.89
C ASP A 87 -6.60 9.12 -15.94
N TYR A 88 -6.43 10.36 -15.48
CA TYR A 88 -7.36 11.02 -14.57
C TYR A 88 -8.72 11.33 -15.20
N PHE A 89 -8.76 11.61 -16.51
CA PHE A 89 -10.01 11.95 -17.18
C PHE A 89 -10.93 10.73 -17.24
N ASN A 90 -10.38 9.60 -17.69
CA ASN A 90 -11.12 8.35 -17.80
C ASN A 90 -11.13 7.52 -16.51
N HIS A 91 -10.42 7.95 -15.46
CA HIS A 91 -10.28 7.26 -14.18
C HIS A 91 -9.69 5.84 -14.33
N TYR A 92 -8.71 5.67 -15.23
CA TYR A 92 -8.03 4.40 -15.48
C TYR A 92 -6.58 4.41 -15.02
N LEU A 93 -6.15 3.26 -14.51
CA LEU A 93 -4.75 2.91 -14.32
C LEU A 93 -4.41 1.79 -15.30
N TYR A 94 -3.47 2.06 -16.21
CA TYR A 94 -2.95 1.06 -17.15
C TYR A 94 -1.64 0.51 -16.61
N LEU A 95 -1.47 -0.82 -16.67
CA LEU A 95 -0.25 -1.54 -16.30
C LEU A 95 0.06 -2.55 -17.42
N LYS A 96 1.35 -2.73 -17.74
CA LYS A 96 1.84 -3.58 -18.82
C LYS A 96 2.05 -5.03 -18.41
#